data_AF-A0A945C7D3-F1
#
_entry.id   AF-A0A945C7D3-F1
#
_cell.length_a   1.000
_cell.length_b   1.000
_cell.length_c   1.000
_cell.angle_alpha   90.00
_cell.angle_beta   90.00
_cell.angle_gamma   90.00
#
_symmetry.space_group_name_H-M   'P 1'
#
loop_
_entity.id
_entity.type
_entity.pdbx_description
1 polymer ?
#
loop_
_entity_poly.entity_id
_entity_poly.type
_entity_poly.pdbx_seq_one_letter_code
_entity_poly.pdbx_strand_id
1 'polypeptide(L)'
;MTKHKNGFSLLELLVVISIIGILVAISAVAFTTAQKRGRDARRRGDLKAWQDALEQTYSEYTDYQGAGTSGACEDAVTDHMNGVTPSDPKGGSYAYAPVCTADTYCLCALLEQGSGGNSDSDDCTAFDDSGDEEYYCLENLQ
;
A
#
# COMPACT_ATOMS: atom_id res chain seq x y z
N MET A 1 67.83 -2.09 -7.73
CA MET A 1 66.88 -0.99 -7.49
C MET A 1 65.60 -1.57 -6.89
N THR A 2 65.45 -1.52 -5.57
CA THR A 2 64.26 -2.00 -4.87
C THR A 2 63.21 -0.89 -4.88
N LYS A 3 62.11 -1.09 -5.64
CA LYS A 3 60.95 -0.20 -5.63
C LYS A 3 60.38 -0.16 -4.21
N HIS A 4 60.35 1.02 -3.58
CA HIS A 4 59.53 1.24 -2.40
C HIS A 4 58.05 1.00 -2.79
N LYS A 5 57.39 0.11 -2.06
CA LYS A 5 55.94 -0.08 -2.17
C LYS A 5 55.29 1.03 -1.34
N ASN A 6 54.62 1.97 -2.00
CA ASN A 6 53.83 2.99 -1.32
C ASN A 6 52.59 2.29 -0.73
N GLY A 7 52.49 2.26 0.60
CA GLY A 7 51.30 1.82 1.33
C GLY A 7 50.39 3.00 1.62
N PHE A 8 49.09 2.74 1.79
CA PHE A 8 48.13 3.74 2.25
C PHE A 8 48.52 4.27 3.64
N SER A 9 48.34 5.57 3.84
CA SER A 9 48.46 6.22 5.15
C SER A 9 47.25 5.90 6.04
N LEU A 10 47.46 5.80 7.35
CA LEU A 10 46.38 5.69 8.33
C LEU A 10 45.39 6.85 8.22
N LEU A 11 45.88 8.05 7.87
CA LEU A 11 45.04 9.23 7.67
C LEU A 11 44.15 9.08 6.44
N GLU A 12 44.66 8.48 5.36
CA GLU A 12 43.88 8.23 4.14
C GLU A 12 42.75 7.25 4.42
N LEU A 13 43.03 6.17 5.16
CA LEU A 13 42.00 5.22 5.56
C LEU A 13 40.94 5.87 6.47
N LEU A 14 41.36 6.74 7.40
CA LEU A 14 40.47 7.44 8.32
C LEU A 14 39.49 8.37 7.61
N VAL A 15 39.96 9.13 6.61
CA VAL A 15 39.09 10.02 5.82
C VAL A 15 38.10 9.21 4.97
N VAL A 16 38.51 8.06 4.43
CA VAL A 16 37.61 7.23 3.62
C VAL A 16 36.47 6.66 4.45
N ILE A 17 36.75 6.10 5.63
CA ILE A 17 35.69 5.54 6.49
C ILE A 17 34.75 6.64 7.02
N SER A 18 35.24 7.87 7.23
CA SER A 18 34.40 8.97 7.68
C SER A 18 33.43 9.41 6.58
N ILE A 19 33.89 9.49 5.32
CA ILE A 19 33.03 9.80 4.17
C ILE A 19 32.01 8.69 3.94
N ILE A 20 32.41 7.41 4.00
CA ILE A 20 31.49 6.28 3.88
C ILE A 20 30.41 6.34 4.98
N GLY A 21 30.80 6.64 6.22
CA GLY A 21 29.85 6.78 7.33
C GLY A 21 28.78 7.84 7.09
N ILE A 22 29.18 9.01 6.56
CA ILE A 22 28.24 10.10 6.23
C ILE A 22 27.28 9.67 5.10
N LEU A 23 27.81 9.04 4.04
CA LEU A 23 27.00 8.60 2.91
C LEU A 23 25.98 7.53 3.34
N VAL A 24 26.41 6.56 4.16
CA VAL A 24 25.53 5.51 4.68
C VAL A 24 24.40 6.13 5.51
N ALA A 25 24.70 7.07 6.40
CA ALA A 25 23.70 7.71 7.25
C ALA A 25 22.59 8.40 6.44
N ILE A 26 22.95 9.20 5.42
CA ILE A 26 21.98 9.88 4.57
C ILE A 26 21.18 8.87 3.72
N SER A 27 21.87 7.87 3.16
CA SER A 27 21.23 6.86 2.30
C SER A 27 20.21 5.99 3.05
N ALA A 28 20.46 5.69 4.34
CA ALA A 28 19.57 4.87 5.15
C ALA A 28 18.19 5.53 5.31
N VAL A 29 18.15 6.83 5.62
CA VAL A 29 16.89 7.57 5.76
C VAL A 29 16.13 7.57 4.43
N ALA A 30 16.80 7.93 3.34
CA ALA A 30 16.18 7.96 2.01
C ALA A 30 15.62 6.58 1.59
N PHE A 31 16.34 5.50 1.91
CA PHE A 31 15.90 4.13 1.62
C PHE A 31 14.62 3.76 2.38
N THR A 32 14.52 4.11 3.67
CA THR A 32 13.30 3.82 4.45
C THR A 32 12.07 4.54 3.90
N THR A 33 12.21 5.82 3.50
CA THR A 33 11.13 6.57 2.85
C THR A 33 10.75 5.96 1.49
N ALA A 34 11.73 5.53 0.70
CA ALA A 34 11.47 4.88 -0.59
C ALA A 34 10.70 3.56 -0.41
N GLN A 35 11.04 2.75 0.61
CA GLN A 35 10.31 1.52 0.92
C GLN A 35 8.86 1.79 1.34
N LYS A 36 8.60 2.81 2.17
CA LYS A 36 7.24 3.22 2.56
C LYS A 36 6.41 3.57 1.33
N ARG A 37 6.92 4.46 0.47
CA ARG A 37 6.27 4.84 -0.79
C ARG A 37 6.00 3.65 -1.71
N GLY A 38 6.92 2.69 -1.78
CA GLY A 38 6.74 1.47 -2.56
C GLY A 38 5.59 0.60 -2.04
N ARG A 39 5.44 0.47 -0.71
CA ARG A 39 4.31 -0.25 -0.10
C ARG A 39 3.00 0.49 -0.30
N ASP A 40 2.99 1.81 -0.12
CA ASP A 40 1.79 2.63 -0.34
C ASP A 40 1.34 2.60 -1.81
N ALA A 41 2.27 2.63 -2.76
CA ALA A 41 1.96 2.45 -4.18
C ALA A 41 1.34 1.07 -4.46
N ARG A 42 1.82 0.02 -3.79
CA ARG A 42 1.23 -1.32 -3.89
C ARG A 42 -0.19 -1.36 -3.32
N ARG A 43 -0.41 -0.77 -2.14
CA ARG A 43 -1.74 -0.66 -1.50
C ARG A 43 -2.75 0.05 -2.40
N ARG A 44 -2.37 1.19 -2.96
CA ARG A 44 -3.20 1.94 -3.91
C ARG A 44 -3.55 1.11 -5.16
N GLY A 45 -2.59 0.35 -5.68
CA GLY A 45 -2.81 -0.54 -6.82
C GLY A 45 -3.74 -1.72 -6.50
N ASP A 46 -3.58 -2.32 -5.32
CA ASP A 46 -4.43 -3.41 -4.85
C ASP A 46 -5.89 -2.94 -4.68
N LEU A 47 -6.09 -1.77 -4.05
CA LEU A 47 -7.41 -1.15 -3.91
C LEU A 47 -8.05 -0.79 -5.26
N LYS A 48 -7.26 -0.33 -6.23
CA LYS A 48 -7.78 -0.07 -7.58
C LYS A 48 -8.26 -1.35 -8.26
N ALA A 49 -7.51 -2.44 -8.11
CA ALA A 49 -7.90 -3.75 -8.66
C ALA A 49 -9.20 -4.26 -8.02
N TRP A 50 -9.40 -4.01 -6.73
CA TRP A 50 -10.64 -4.32 -6.02
C TRP A 50 -11.82 -3.49 -6.49
N GLN A 51 -11.63 -2.17 -6.63
CA GLN A 51 -12.62 -1.29 -7.24
C GLN A 51 -13.00 -1.81 -8.62
N ASP A 52 -12.04 -2.12 -9.50
CA ASP A 52 -12.33 -2.64 -10.84
C ASP A 52 -13.11 -3.97 -10.80
N ALA A 53 -12.86 -4.84 -9.82
CA ALA A 53 -13.60 -6.09 -9.62
C ALA A 53 -15.06 -5.85 -9.16
N LEU A 54 -15.27 -4.89 -8.25
CA LEU A 54 -16.61 -4.50 -7.79
C LEU A 54 -17.43 -3.85 -8.90
N GLU A 55 -16.83 -2.97 -9.70
CA GLU A 55 -17.50 -2.36 -10.86
C GLU A 55 -17.89 -3.41 -11.92
N GLN A 56 -17.06 -4.44 -12.11
CA GLN A 56 -17.41 -5.58 -12.97
C GLN A 56 -18.57 -6.39 -12.38
N THR A 57 -18.55 -6.65 -11.08
CA THR A 57 -19.64 -7.35 -10.38
C THR A 57 -20.97 -6.63 -10.57
N TYR A 58 -21.00 -5.31 -10.37
CA TYR A 58 -22.21 -4.51 -10.57
C TYR A 58 -22.67 -4.51 -12.03
N SER A 59 -21.73 -4.51 -12.98
CA SER A 59 -22.05 -4.61 -14.41
C SER A 59 -22.74 -5.93 -14.78
N GLU A 60 -22.46 -7.02 -14.07
CA GLU A 60 -23.05 -8.34 -14.30
C GLU A 60 -24.36 -8.56 -13.53
N TYR A 61 -24.40 -8.15 -12.27
CA TYR A 61 -25.47 -8.50 -11.33
C TYR A 61 -26.35 -7.32 -10.92
N THR A 62 -25.99 -6.09 -11.29
CA THR A 62 -26.61 -4.84 -10.79
C THR A 62 -26.61 -4.76 -9.26
N ASP A 63 -25.59 -5.37 -8.64
CA ASP A 63 -25.45 -5.55 -7.20
C ASP A 63 -23.95 -5.75 -6.89
N TYR A 64 -23.38 -4.93 -5.99
CA TYR A 64 -21.97 -5.05 -5.57
C TYR A 64 -21.70 -6.26 -4.65
N GLN A 65 -22.74 -6.88 -4.10
CA GLN A 65 -22.66 -8.13 -3.33
C GLN A 65 -22.62 -9.37 -4.24
N GLY A 66 -22.80 -9.20 -5.56
CA GLY A 66 -22.80 -10.29 -6.54
C GLY A 66 -24.19 -10.80 -6.86
N ALA A 67 -24.33 -12.08 -7.22
CA ALA A 67 -25.56 -12.70 -7.73
C ALA A 67 -26.72 -12.83 -6.71
N GLY A 68 -26.97 -11.81 -5.88
CA GLY A 68 -28.06 -11.74 -4.91
C GLY A 68 -27.92 -12.71 -3.72
N THR A 69 -26.77 -13.36 -3.55
CA THR A 69 -26.42 -14.01 -2.29
C THR A 69 -25.95 -12.93 -1.34
N SER A 70 -26.43 -12.94 -0.09
CA SER A 70 -26.00 -12.08 1.02
C SER A 70 -24.53 -12.29 1.45
N GLY A 71 -23.64 -12.52 0.48
CA GLY A 71 -22.20 -12.71 0.62
C GLY A 71 -21.53 -11.35 0.76
N ALA A 72 -20.45 -11.33 1.53
CA ALA A 72 -19.65 -10.13 1.66
C ALA A 72 -19.08 -9.76 0.28
N CYS A 73 -18.87 -8.47 0.01
CA CYS A 73 -18.14 -7.97 -1.16
C CYS A 73 -16.81 -8.69 -1.42
N GLU A 74 -16.20 -9.27 -0.37
CA GLU A 74 -15.00 -10.09 -0.50
C GLU A 74 -15.20 -11.28 -1.44
N ASP A 75 -16.36 -11.92 -1.44
CA ASP A 75 -16.65 -13.06 -2.32
C ASP A 75 -16.74 -12.61 -3.78
N ALA A 76 -17.44 -11.51 -4.03
CA ALA A 76 -17.56 -10.89 -5.36
C ALA A 76 -16.21 -10.46 -5.95
N VAL A 77 -15.38 -9.83 -5.11
CA VAL A 77 -14.00 -9.46 -5.46
C VAL A 77 -13.15 -10.70 -5.73
N THR A 78 -13.25 -11.73 -4.89
CA THR A 78 -12.46 -12.96 -5.03
C THR A 78 -12.78 -13.69 -6.34
N ASP A 79 -14.04 -13.71 -6.76
CA ASP A 79 -14.46 -14.31 -8.03
C ASP A 79 -13.82 -13.60 -9.23
N HIS A 80 -13.95 -12.27 -9.31
CA HIS A 80 -13.40 -11.45 -10.39
C HIS A 80 -11.86 -11.35 -10.36
N MET A 81 -11.24 -11.59 -9.21
CA MET A 81 -9.79 -11.65 -9.07
C MET A 81 -9.22 -13.08 -9.19
N ASN A 82 -10.00 -14.05 -9.69
CA ASN A 82 -9.59 -15.44 -9.90
C ASN A 82 -9.05 -16.12 -8.62
N GLY A 83 -9.64 -15.82 -7.47
CA GLY A 83 -9.22 -16.38 -6.18
C GLY A 83 -7.98 -15.73 -5.57
N VAL A 84 -7.43 -14.67 -6.16
CA VAL A 84 -6.24 -13.98 -5.67
C VAL A 84 -6.63 -12.67 -5.00
N THR A 85 -6.72 -12.68 -3.68
CA THR A 85 -6.87 -11.45 -2.89
C THR A 85 -5.47 -10.91 -2.51
N PRO A 86 -5.14 -9.65 -2.85
CA PRO A 86 -3.90 -9.04 -2.42
C PRO A 86 -3.83 -8.96 -0.90
N SER A 87 -2.64 -9.21 -0.36
CA SER A 87 -2.32 -9.04 1.07
C SER A 87 -1.48 -7.78 1.26
N ASP A 88 -1.66 -7.10 2.39
CA ASP A 88 -0.84 -5.94 2.73
C ASP A 88 0.67 -6.26 2.67
N PRO A 89 1.52 -5.42 2.05
CA PRO A 89 2.95 -5.70 1.87
C PRO A 89 3.75 -5.79 3.18
N LYS A 90 3.24 -5.22 4.27
CA LYS A 90 3.87 -5.26 5.60
C LYS A 90 3.42 -6.49 6.40
N GLY A 91 2.38 -7.19 5.93
CA GLY A 91 1.69 -8.26 6.64
C GLY A 91 0.84 -7.72 7.81
N GLY A 92 -0.10 -8.54 8.29
CA GLY A 92 -0.97 -8.20 9.42
C GLY A 92 -2.45 -8.16 9.05
N SER A 93 -3.29 -7.79 10.02
CA SER A 93 -4.76 -7.78 9.92
C SER A 93 -5.33 -6.49 9.31
N TYR A 94 -4.47 -5.58 8.83
CA TYR A 94 -4.85 -4.37 8.08
C TYR A 94 -5.25 -4.76 6.64
N ALA A 95 -6.19 -5.68 6.54
CA ALA A 95 -6.77 -6.13 5.29
C ALA A 95 -7.54 -4.97 4.65
N TYR A 96 -7.55 -4.96 3.33
CA TYR A 96 -8.54 -4.23 2.55
C TYR A 96 -9.90 -4.81 2.98
N ALA A 97 -10.65 -4.13 3.85
CA ALA A 97 -11.95 -4.62 4.31
C ALA A 97 -13.02 -3.93 3.45
N PRO A 98 -13.57 -4.61 2.44
CA PRO A 98 -14.56 -3.98 1.61
C PRO A 98 -15.86 -3.90 2.41
N VAL A 99 -16.51 -2.75 2.41
CA VAL A 99 -17.88 -2.60 2.91
C VAL A 99 -18.74 -2.34 1.70
N CYS A 100 -19.79 -3.13 1.50
CA CYS A 100 -20.72 -2.85 0.43
C CYS A 100 -22.17 -3.13 0.82
N THR A 101 -23.05 -2.42 0.13
CA THR A 101 -24.46 -2.72 -0.03
C THR A 101 -24.69 -3.16 -1.47
N ALA A 102 -25.94 -3.38 -1.88
CA ALA A 102 -26.23 -3.67 -3.28
C ALA A 102 -25.83 -2.52 -4.22
N ASP A 103 -25.93 -1.27 -3.75
CA ASP A 103 -25.81 -0.08 -4.59
C ASP A 103 -24.54 0.74 -4.34
N THR A 104 -23.83 0.50 -3.23
CA THR A 104 -22.65 1.28 -2.85
C THR A 104 -21.58 0.40 -2.24
N TYR A 105 -20.33 0.84 -2.33
CA TYR A 105 -19.23 0.24 -1.57
C TYR A 105 -18.22 1.29 -1.13
N CYS A 106 -17.45 0.97 -0.09
CA CYS A 106 -16.21 1.63 0.22
C CYS A 106 -15.09 0.62 0.51
N LEU A 107 -13.88 0.97 0.04
CA LEU A 107 -12.62 0.28 0.28
C LEU A 107 -11.60 1.27 0.86
N CYS A 108 -10.95 0.95 1.98
CA CYS A 108 -9.85 1.76 2.49
C CYS A 108 -8.60 0.93 2.78
N ALA A 109 -7.44 1.59 2.71
CA ALA A 109 -6.18 1.06 3.19
C ALA A 109 -5.42 2.14 3.95
N LEU A 110 -4.86 1.77 5.09
CA LEU A 110 -3.96 2.63 5.85
C LEU A 110 -2.64 2.79 5.11
N LEU A 111 -2.26 4.03 4.83
CA LEU A 111 -0.98 4.37 4.22
C LEU A 111 0.04 4.76 5.29
N GLU A 112 1.31 4.56 4.96
CA GLU A 112 2.40 5.00 5.83
C GLU A 112 2.78 6.46 5.60
N GLN A 113 2.39 7.03 4.45
CA GLN A 113 2.52 8.45 4.11
C GLN A 113 1.41 8.95 3.17
N GLY A 114 0.72 10.00 3.63
CA GLY A 114 -0.32 10.75 2.94
C GLY A 114 -1.65 10.00 2.80
N SER A 115 -2.72 10.75 2.55
CA SER A 115 -4.07 10.22 2.32
C SER A 115 -4.50 10.33 0.84
N GLY A 116 -5.76 10.01 0.54
CA GLY A 116 -6.45 10.43 -0.68
C GLY A 116 -7.42 9.39 -1.25
N GLY A 117 -7.74 9.51 -2.53
CA GLY A 117 -8.68 8.61 -3.21
C GLY A 117 -9.90 9.39 -3.70
N ASN A 118 -11.01 8.69 -3.97
CA ASN A 118 -12.30 9.33 -4.32
C ASN A 118 -13.30 9.32 -3.17
N SER A 119 -12.93 8.81 -2.00
CA SER A 119 -13.73 8.82 -0.77
C SER A 119 -12.84 9.15 0.43
N ASP A 120 -13.44 9.27 1.62
CA ASP A 120 -12.76 9.56 2.89
C ASP A 120 -13.04 8.45 3.93
N SER A 121 -12.21 8.33 4.98
CA SER A 121 -12.38 7.30 6.01
C SER A 121 -13.69 7.44 6.78
N ASP A 122 -14.19 8.67 6.94
CA ASP A 122 -15.48 8.97 7.57
C ASP A 122 -16.68 8.33 6.84
N ASP A 123 -16.61 8.25 5.51
CA ASP A 123 -17.65 7.63 4.68
C ASP A 123 -17.60 6.09 4.75
N CYS A 124 -16.48 5.56 5.25
CA CYS A 124 -16.14 4.14 5.26
C CYS A 124 -16.21 3.59 6.69
N THR A 125 -17.42 3.65 7.25
CA THR A 125 -17.78 3.37 8.66
C THR A 125 -17.31 2.03 9.28
N ALA A 126 -16.73 1.11 8.51
CA ALA A 126 -16.12 -0.11 9.07
C ALA A 126 -14.66 0.07 9.52
N PHE A 127 -14.04 1.21 9.22
CA PHE A 127 -12.70 1.53 9.65
C PHE A 127 -12.76 2.44 10.88
N ASP A 128 -12.09 2.05 11.96
CA ASP A 128 -11.98 2.83 13.18
C ASP A 128 -11.09 4.05 12.90
N ASP A 129 -11.70 5.15 12.46
CA ASP A 129 -11.00 6.41 12.24
C ASP A 129 -10.65 7.02 13.61
N SER A 130 -9.49 6.63 14.12
CA SER A 130 -8.91 7.22 15.32
C SER A 130 -8.45 8.68 15.12
N GLY A 131 -8.69 9.28 13.94
CA GLY A 131 -8.53 10.70 13.64
C GLY A 131 -7.13 11.15 13.23
N ASP A 132 -6.12 10.28 13.39
CA ASP A 132 -4.70 10.59 13.09
C ASP A 132 -4.11 9.66 12.01
N GLU A 133 -4.92 8.79 11.43
CA GLU A 133 -4.48 7.77 10.48
C GLU A 133 -4.66 8.23 9.02
N GLU A 134 -3.64 8.01 8.19
CA GLU A 134 -3.65 8.45 6.79
C GLU A 134 -4.23 7.37 5.88
N TYR A 135 -5.51 7.48 5.53
CA TYR A 135 -6.20 6.50 4.68
C TYR A 135 -6.18 6.86 3.20
N TYR A 136 -6.14 5.82 2.36
CA TYR A 136 -6.53 5.91 0.96
C TYR A 136 -7.83 5.14 0.75
N CYS A 137 -8.90 5.86 0.43
CA CYS A 137 -10.25 5.32 0.36
C CYS A 137 -10.84 5.46 -1.05
N LEU A 138 -11.54 4.42 -1.49
CA LEU A 138 -12.23 4.36 -2.77
C LEU A 138 -13.69 3.96 -2.59
N GLU A 139 -14.58 4.62 -3.34
CA GLU A 139 -16.01 4.32 -3.42
C GLU A 139 -16.45 4.06 -4.87
N ASN A 140 -17.72 3.69 -5.07
CA ASN A 140 -18.31 3.49 -6.40
C ASN A 140 -18.08 4.67 -7.34
N LEU A 141 -17.84 4.38 -8.62
CA LEU A 141 -17.56 5.41 -9.63
C LEU A 141 -18.82 6.00 -10.29
N GLN A 142 -19.99 5.41 -10.02
CA GLN A 142 -21.28 5.78 -10.62
C GLN A 142 -22.14 6.61 -9.68
#